data_AF-A0A3M0E8P8-F1
#
_entry.id   AF-A0A3M0E8P8-F1
#
_cell.length_a   1.000
_cell.length_b   1.000
_cell.length_c   1.000
_cell.angle_alpha   90.00
_cell.angle_beta   90.00
_cell.angle_gamma   90.00
#
_symmetry.space_group_name_H-M   'P 1'
#
loop_
_entity.id
_entity.type
_entity.pdbx_description
1 polymer ?
#
loop_
_entity_poly.entity_id
_entity_poly.type
_entity_poly.pdbx_seq_one_letter_code
_entity_poly.pdbx_strand_id
1 'polypeptide(L)'
;MTVSLSLAFAALVVVPLAQVPLVMFLSRFVELDPDERRPEAARGYVTYGTVSAHPEPTGRPVCPHCGTAVDDAYDYCGACAGRLPPPRARR
;
A
#
# COMPACT_ATOMS: atom_id res chain seq x y z
N MET A 1 20.48 -14.92 38.50
CA MET A 1 20.10 -15.07 37.07
C MET A 1 18.63 -15.45 36.87
N THR A 2 18.04 -16.30 37.71
CA THR A 2 16.62 -16.74 37.58
C THR A 2 15.61 -15.62 37.79
N VAL A 3 15.79 -14.76 38.80
CA VAL A 3 14.89 -13.63 39.10
C VAL A 3 14.80 -12.64 37.92
N SER A 4 15.93 -12.32 37.28
CA SER A 4 15.97 -11.42 36.12
C SER A 4 15.28 -12.02 34.88
N LEU A 5 15.42 -13.33 34.67
CA LEU A 5 14.72 -14.05 33.60
C LEU A 5 13.21 -14.07 33.82
N SER A 6 12.76 -14.31 35.06
CA SER A 6 11.35 -14.29 35.42
C SER A 6 10.73 -12.90 35.25
N LEU A 7 11.46 -11.84 35.60
CA LEU A 7 11.01 -10.46 35.39
C LEU A 7 10.92 -10.09 33.90
N ALA A 8 11.89 -10.51 33.09
CA ALA A 8 11.86 -10.30 31.64
C ALA A 8 10.67 -11.02 31.00
N PHE A 9 10.41 -12.27 31.41
CA PHE A 9 9.26 -13.04 30.95
C PHE A 9 7.93 -12.40 31.38
N ALA A 10 7.84 -11.95 32.64
CA ALA A 10 6.66 -11.24 33.12
C ALA A 10 6.42 -9.95 32.33
N ALA A 11 7.45 -9.17 32.03
CA ALA A 11 7.32 -7.97 31.20
C ALA A 11 6.83 -8.30 29.79
N LEU A 12 7.34 -9.36 29.15
CA LEU A 12 6.91 -9.78 27.81
C LEU A 12 5.44 -10.22 27.75
N VAL A 13 4.83 -10.63 28.86
CA VAL A 13 3.42 -11.06 28.91
C VAL A 13 2.52 -9.93 29.40
N VAL A 14 2.92 -9.22 30.46
CA VAL A 14 2.09 -8.19 31.12
C VAL A 14 2.00 -6.93 30.28
N VAL A 15 3.10 -6.50 29.64
CA VAL A 15 3.11 -5.29 28.82
C VAL A 15 2.13 -5.38 27.64
N PRO A 16 2.13 -6.45 26.80
CA PRO A 16 1.14 -6.54 25.72
C PRO A 16 -0.29 -6.73 26.24
N LEU A 17 -0.49 -7.47 27.34
CA LEU A 17 -1.81 -7.58 27.97
C LEU A 17 -2.35 -6.22 28.43
N ALA A 18 -1.49 -5.35 28.97
CA ALA A 18 -1.86 -3.99 29.36
C ALA A 18 -2.20 -3.09 28.15
N GLN A 19 -1.77 -3.46 26.93
CA GLN A 19 -2.12 -2.74 25.71
C GLN A 19 -3.48 -3.17 25.12
N VAL A 20 -4.03 -4.34 25.51
CA VAL A 20 -5.32 -4.84 25.00
C VAL A 20 -6.47 -3.85 25.18
N PRO A 21 -6.66 -3.20 26.35
CA PRO A 21 -7.73 -2.21 26.55
C PRO A 21 -7.58 -0.99 25.64
N LEU A 22 -6.35 -0.54 25.40
CA LEU A 22 -6.07 0.58 24.52
C LEU A 22 -6.40 0.24 23.06
N VAL A 23 -6.01 -0.95 22.59
CA VAL A 23 -6.34 -1.42 21.24
C VAL A 23 -7.84 -1.59 21.06
N MET A 24 -8.54 -2.18 22.05
CA MET A 24 -10.01 -2.30 22.05
C MET A 24 -10.72 -0.95 22.06
N PHE A 25 -10.17 0.04 22.76
CA PHE A 25 -10.72 1.39 22.76
C PHE A 25 -10.53 2.06 21.39
N LEU A 26 -9.35 1.94 20.78
CA LEU A 26 -9.04 2.51 19.48
C LEU A 26 -9.82 1.83 18.34
N SER A 27 -10.04 0.52 18.41
CA SER A 27 -10.79 -0.20 17.38
C SER A 27 -12.24 0.27 17.26
N ARG A 28 -12.84 0.76 18.35
CA ARG A 28 -14.17 1.38 18.33
C ARG A 28 -14.27 2.60 17.41
N PHE A 29 -13.18 3.34 17.21
CA PHE A 29 -13.16 4.53 16.35
C PHE A 29 -12.87 4.22 14.88
N VAL A 30 -12.49 2.97 14.58
CA VAL A 30 -12.29 2.47 13.21
C VAL A 30 -13.54 1.69 12.82
N GLU A 31 -14.66 2.41 12.67
CA GLU A 31 -15.83 1.84 12.01
C GLU A 31 -15.45 1.58 10.55
N LEU A 32 -15.32 0.30 10.16
CA LEU A 32 -15.31 -0.08 8.76
C LEU A 32 -16.75 0.05 8.25
N ASP A 33 -17.03 1.07 7.45
CA ASP A 33 -18.31 1.19 6.77
C ASP A 33 -18.45 0.02 5.77
N PRO A 34 -19.36 -0.95 6.02
CA PRO A 34 -19.51 -2.11 5.15
C PRO A 34 -20.12 -1.75 3.79
N ASP A 35 -20.72 -0.55 3.69
CA ASP A 35 -21.38 -0.03 2.49
C ASP A 35 -20.52 1.01 1.76
N GLU A 36 -19.36 1.38 2.30
CA GLU A 36 -18.40 2.20 1.56
C GLU A 36 -17.99 1.44 0.31
N ARG A 37 -18.34 2.00 -0.85
CA ARG A 37 -17.95 1.45 -2.15
C ARG A 37 -16.45 1.28 -2.13
N ARG A 38 -16.02 0.02 -2.06
CA ARG A 38 -14.65 -0.39 -2.31
C ARG A 38 -14.21 0.38 -3.56
N PRO A 39 -13.16 1.24 -3.47
CA PRO A 39 -12.73 1.98 -4.64
C PRO A 39 -12.52 0.95 -5.75
N GLU A 40 -13.07 1.24 -6.94
CA GLU A 40 -12.80 0.41 -8.11
C GLU A 40 -11.29 0.16 -8.13
N ALA A 41 -10.90 -1.10 -8.31
CA ALA A 41 -9.51 -1.47 -8.43
C ALA A 41 -8.91 -0.68 -9.59
N ALA A 42 -8.38 0.50 -9.29
CA ALA A 42 -7.58 1.26 -10.22
C ALA A 42 -6.45 0.32 -10.64
N ARG A 43 -6.06 0.38 -11.92
CA ARG A 43 -4.98 -0.44 -12.48
C ARG A 43 -3.60 0.00 -11.94
N GLY A 44 -3.46 0.04 -10.62
CA GLY A 44 -2.30 0.49 -9.88
C GLY A 44 -2.45 0.15 -8.40
N TYR A 45 -1.36 -0.23 -7.75
CA TYR A 45 -1.30 -0.41 -6.31
C TYR A 45 -1.46 0.95 -5.63
N VAL A 46 -2.53 1.13 -4.88
CA VAL A 46 -2.76 2.34 -4.07
C VAL A 46 -1.68 2.37 -2.97
N THR A 47 -0.72 3.28 -3.10
CA THR A 47 0.14 3.65 -1.97
C THR A 47 -0.53 4.80 -1.23
N TYR A 48 -0.56 4.73 0.11
CA TYR A 48 -1.01 5.85 0.93
C TYR A 48 -0.24 7.11 0.52
N GLY A 49 -0.93 8.11 -0.04
CA GLY A 49 -0.34 9.38 -0.51
C GLY A 49 -0.45 9.67 -2.01
N THR A 50 -0.93 8.75 -2.86
CA THR A 50 -1.01 8.96 -4.32
C THR A 50 -2.44 9.09 -4.88
N VAL A 51 -3.46 9.15 -4.01
CA VAL A 51 -4.89 9.27 -4.40
C VAL A 51 -5.16 10.45 -5.36
N SER A 52 -4.37 11.52 -5.30
CA SER A 52 -4.55 12.72 -6.12
C SER A 52 -3.81 12.70 -7.45
N ALA A 53 -2.97 11.69 -7.71
CA ALA A 53 -2.20 11.61 -8.95
C ALA A 53 -3.04 10.95 -10.05
N HIS A 54 -3.95 11.72 -10.65
CA HIS A 54 -4.59 11.32 -11.91
C HIS A 54 -3.74 11.85 -13.08
N PRO A 55 -2.96 11.00 -13.78
CA PRO A 55 -2.21 11.45 -14.94
C PRO A 55 -3.18 11.82 -16.09
N GLU A 56 -3.06 13.04 -16.58
CA GLU A 56 -3.84 13.55 -17.71
C GLU A 56 -3.38 12.88 -19.02
N PRO A 57 -4.27 12.40 -19.89
CA PRO A 57 -3.87 11.56 -21.02
C PRO A 57 -3.38 12.40 -22.20
N THR A 58 -2.09 12.70 -22.26
CA THR A 58 -1.43 13.16 -23.50
C THR A 58 -0.74 11.97 -24.18
N GLY A 59 -1.25 11.51 -25.33
CA GLY A 59 -0.58 10.55 -26.23
C GLY A 59 0.09 9.35 -25.55
N ARG A 60 -0.66 8.27 -25.32
CA ARG A 60 -0.15 7.13 -24.53
C ARG A 60 1.00 6.42 -25.24
N PRO A 61 2.21 6.37 -24.65
CA PRO A 61 3.29 5.56 -25.17
C PRO A 61 2.94 4.08 -25.15
N VAL A 62 3.67 3.30 -25.94
CA VAL A 62 3.46 1.85 -26.06
C VAL A 62 4.60 1.11 -25.38
N CYS A 63 4.29 0.05 -24.63
CA CYS A 63 5.29 -0.79 -24.00
C CYS A 63 6.18 -1.46 -25.07
N PRO A 64 7.52 -1.30 -25.01
CA PRO A 64 8.42 -1.92 -25.99
C PRO A 64 8.51 -3.44 -25.86
N HIS A 65 8.04 -4.02 -24.74
CA HIS A 65 8.10 -5.46 -24.49
C HIS A 65 6.88 -6.22 -25.02
N CYS A 66 5.68 -5.63 -24.93
CA CYS A 66 4.43 -6.34 -25.22
C CYS A 66 3.42 -5.56 -26.05
N GLY A 67 3.73 -4.33 -26.48
CA GLY A 67 2.84 -3.54 -27.33
C GLY A 67 1.60 -2.97 -26.63
N THR A 68 1.46 -3.15 -25.30
CA THR A 68 0.33 -2.58 -24.56
C THR A 68 0.52 -1.08 -24.37
N ALA A 69 -0.56 -0.30 -24.52
CA ALA A 69 -0.55 1.13 -24.18
C ALA A 69 -0.21 1.31 -22.70
N VAL A 70 0.78 2.14 -22.42
CA VAL A 70 1.26 2.44 -21.08
C VAL A 70 1.07 3.90 -20.75
N ASP A 71 1.01 4.18 -19.47
CA ASP A 71 0.90 5.53 -18.92
C ASP A 71 2.30 5.98 -18.46
N ASP A 72 2.60 7.26 -18.65
CA ASP A 72 3.90 7.86 -18.31
C ASP A 72 4.16 7.92 -16.80
N ALA A 73 3.12 7.76 -15.98
CA ALA A 73 3.22 7.77 -14.53
C ALA A 73 3.89 6.51 -13.95
N TYR A 74 4.03 5.42 -14.72
CA TYR A 74 4.51 4.14 -14.20
C TYR A 74 5.91 3.77 -14.71
N ASP A 75 6.72 3.19 -13.82
CA ASP A 75 8.02 2.61 -14.15
C ASP A 75 7.93 1.19 -14.75
N TYR A 76 6.77 0.56 -14.69
CA TYR A 76 6.52 -0.81 -15.12
C TYR A 76 5.24 -0.93 -15.96
N CYS A 77 5.23 -1.88 -16.90
CA CYS A 77 4.04 -2.18 -17.67
C CYS A 77 3.04 -2.99 -16.84
N GLY A 78 1.78 -2.55 -16.76
CA GLY A 78 0.72 -3.28 -16.05
C GLY A 78 0.28 -4.61 -16.68
N ALA A 79 0.67 -4.89 -17.93
CA ALA A 79 0.30 -6.13 -18.62
C ALA A 79 1.38 -7.23 -18.55
N CYS A 80 2.64 -6.88 -18.82
CA CYS A 80 3.75 -7.85 -18.87
C CYS A 80 4.77 -7.69 -17.72
N ALA A 81 4.57 -6.72 -16.82
CA ALA A 81 5.50 -6.36 -15.75
C ALA A 81 6.92 -5.96 -16.22
N GLY A 82 7.12 -5.77 -17.53
CA GLY A 82 8.38 -5.30 -18.09
C GLY A 82 8.69 -3.87 -17.63
N ARG A 83 9.96 -3.61 -17.29
CA ARG A 83 10.43 -2.29 -16.90
C ARG A 83 10.36 -1.33 -18.09
N LEU A 84 9.79 -0.16 -17.87
CA LEU A 84 9.62 0.86 -18.89
C LEU A 84 10.82 1.83 -18.86
N PRO A 85 11.24 2.38 -20.03
CA PRO A 85 12.28 3.40 -20.11
C PRO A 85 11.88 4.68 -19.35
N PRO A 86 12.76 5.63 -18.99
CA PRO A 86 12.33 6.83 -18.26
C PRO A 86 11.29 7.67 -19.05
N PRO A 87 10.36 8.39 -18.39
CA PRO A 87 9.27 9.11 -19.08
C PRO A 87 9.72 10.06 -20.20
N ARG A 88 10.90 10.68 -20.03
CA ARG A 88 11.53 11.59 -21.00
C ARG A 88 11.84 10.91 -22.35
N ALA A 89 12.01 9.60 -22.35
CA ALA A 89 12.39 8.80 -23.51
C ALA A 89 11.18 8.07 -24.15
N ARG A 90 9.95 8.31 -23.68
CA ARG A 90 8.73 7.67 -24.18
C ARG A 90 7.90 8.55 -25.12
N ARG A 91 8.23 9.84 -25.23
CA ARG A 91 7.62 10.79 -26.17
C ARG A 91 8.15 10.66 -27.58
#